data_AF-G4U203-F1
#
_entry.id   AF-G4U203-F1
#
_cell.length_a   1.000
_cell.length_b   1.000
_cell.length_c   1.000
_cell.angle_alpha   90.00
_cell.angle_beta   90.00
_cell.angle_gamma   90.00
#
_symmetry.space_group_name_H-M   'P 1'
#
loop_
_entity.id
_entity.type
_entity.pdbx_description
1 polymer ?
#
loop_
_entity_poly.entity_id
_entity_poly.type
_entity_poly.pdbx_seq_one_letter_code
_entity_poly.pdbx_strand_id
1 'polypeptide(L)'
;MLGMLLAAFEPLTIGDLEDLIKHAKGQGSAKALVQILGTVIKEDPITHSIQFRHPTFVEYLRRCCIIPATYMSSSRIHINISHAHSQAASWCLHRLKSSKEGLKFNICRIESSFYLNRQIPDLEARVASFISRRLRYASLHWPFHVSAMDDGSGHKLQSELAHIVKSPFALYWMEILSMTGGVMRAISGLRAAAQRQSIEKKTRTRMNDIKRFLMAFSPEKVNATY
;
A
#
# COMPACT_ATOMS: atom_id res chain seq x y z
N MET A 1 -10.06 6.20 11.45
CA MET A 1 -9.61 4.81 11.74
C MET A 1 -10.39 3.76 10.94
N LEU A 2 -11.71 3.61 11.08
CA LEU A 2 -12.48 2.58 10.35
C LEU A 2 -12.33 2.67 8.82
N GLY A 3 -12.34 3.87 8.25
CA GLY A 3 -12.07 4.06 6.82
C GLY A 3 -10.67 3.59 6.39
N MET A 4 -9.66 3.74 7.25
CA MET A 4 -8.29 3.27 6.96
C MET A 4 -8.22 1.74 6.96
N LEU A 5 -8.91 1.08 7.90
CA LEU A 5 -9.06 -0.38 7.90
C LEU A 5 -9.83 -0.88 6.67
N LEU A 6 -10.85 -0.15 6.25
CA LEU A 6 -11.65 -0.50 5.06
C LEU A 6 -10.89 -0.29 3.75
N ALA A 7 -10.04 0.74 3.68
CA ALA A 7 -9.22 1.04 2.52
C ALA A 7 -8.01 0.09 2.36
N ALA A 8 -7.64 -0.64 3.42
CA ALA A 8 -6.46 -1.49 3.42
C ALA A 8 -6.67 -2.71 2.50
N PHE A 9 -5.68 -3.00 1.65
CA PHE A 9 -5.73 -4.15 0.73
C PHE A 9 -5.30 -5.46 1.38
N GLU A 10 -4.62 -5.38 2.52
CA GLU A 10 -4.27 -6.47 3.41
C GLU A 10 -4.54 -6.03 4.85
N PRO A 11 -4.91 -6.94 5.77
CA PRO A 11 -5.10 -6.61 7.17
C PRO A 11 -3.88 -5.92 7.79
N LEU A 12 -4.11 -4.74 8.40
CA LEU A 12 -3.09 -3.99 9.12
C LEU A 12 -2.93 -4.54 10.54
N THR A 13 -1.73 -4.48 11.10
CA THR A 13 -1.55 -4.70 12.55
C THR A 13 -2.00 -3.47 13.35
N ILE A 14 -2.18 -3.62 14.67
CA ILE A 14 -2.39 -2.48 15.57
C ILE A 14 -1.27 -1.45 15.41
N GLY A 15 -0.01 -1.91 15.38
CA GLY A 15 1.14 -1.02 15.20
C GLY A 15 1.16 -0.30 13.84
N ASP A 16 0.73 -0.95 12.77
CA ASP A 16 0.61 -0.30 11.45
C ASP A 16 -0.48 0.77 11.46
N LEU A 17 -1.63 0.48 12.07
CA LEU A 17 -2.73 1.44 12.16
C LEU A 17 -2.36 2.63 13.07
N GLU A 18 -1.68 2.41 14.19
CA GLU A 18 -1.17 3.52 15.03
C GLU A 18 -0.17 4.41 14.26
N ASP A 19 0.78 3.80 13.53
CA ASP A 19 1.75 4.55 12.71
C ASP A 19 1.04 5.36 11.62
N LEU A 20 0.03 4.78 10.98
CA LEU A 20 -0.78 5.45 9.96
C LEU A 20 -1.61 6.59 10.55
N ILE A 21 -2.26 6.41 11.71
CA ILE A 21 -3.01 7.47 12.41
C ILE A 21 -2.08 8.62 12.76
N LYS A 22 -0.91 8.32 13.34
CA LYS A 22 0.10 9.33 13.70
C LYS A 22 0.59 10.09 12.47
N HIS A 23 0.90 9.39 11.38
CA HIS A 23 1.33 10.01 10.12
C HIS A 23 0.26 10.94 9.54
N ALA A 24 -1.00 10.50 9.58
CA ALA A 24 -2.14 11.29 9.12
C ALA A 24 -2.52 12.45 10.07
N LYS A 25 -1.81 12.62 11.20
CA LYS A 25 -2.15 13.56 12.29
C LYS A 25 -3.58 13.37 12.79
N GLY A 26 -4.07 12.13 12.73
CA GLY A 26 -5.38 11.75 13.24
C GLY A 26 -5.40 11.65 14.77
N GLN A 27 -6.60 11.56 15.32
CA GLN A 27 -6.83 11.28 16.73
C GLN A 27 -7.31 9.84 16.93
N GLY A 28 -7.13 9.33 18.14
CA GLY A 28 -7.56 7.99 18.56
C GLY A 28 -6.41 7.00 18.70
N SER A 29 -6.75 5.79 19.13
CA SER A 29 -5.83 4.67 19.26
C SER A 29 -6.42 3.45 18.58
N ALA A 30 -5.61 2.78 17.77
CA ALA A 30 -5.92 1.49 17.18
C ALA A 30 -6.19 0.44 18.27
N LYS A 31 -5.43 0.45 19.36
CA LYS A 31 -5.66 -0.46 20.50
C LYS A 31 -7.03 -0.21 21.14
N ALA A 32 -7.36 1.05 21.42
CA ALA A 32 -8.67 1.42 21.97
C ALA A 32 -9.81 1.04 21.01
N LEU A 33 -9.62 1.23 19.69
CA LEU A 33 -10.60 0.85 18.68
C LEU A 33 -10.89 -0.66 18.72
N VAL A 34 -9.87 -1.51 18.77
CA VAL A 34 -10.02 -2.97 18.83
C VAL A 34 -10.71 -3.39 20.13
N GLN A 35 -10.43 -2.72 21.26
CA GLN A 35 -11.09 -2.99 22.54
C GLN A 35 -12.57 -2.60 22.52
N ILE A 36 -12.89 -1.40 22.06
CA ILE A 36 -14.26 -0.87 22.02
C ILE A 36 -15.12 -1.64 21.01
N LEU A 37 -14.56 -1.96 19.84
CA LEU A 37 -15.25 -2.67 18.76
C LEU A 37 -14.96 -4.18 18.76
N GLY A 38 -14.61 -4.76 19.91
CA GLY A 38 -14.20 -6.16 20.05
C GLY A 38 -15.24 -7.19 19.60
N THR A 39 -16.51 -6.79 19.48
CA THR A 39 -17.62 -7.60 18.97
C THR A 39 -17.64 -7.72 17.44
N VAL A 40 -17.02 -6.78 16.72
CA VAL A 40 -17.03 -6.72 15.24
C VAL A 40 -15.63 -6.74 14.64
N ILE A 41 -14.61 -6.43 15.43
CA ILE A 41 -13.20 -6.46 15.06
C ILE A 41 -12.44 -7.31 16.09
N LYS A 42 -11.39 -8.00 15.64
CA LYS A 42 -10.47 -8.76 16.51
C LYS A 42 -9.03 -8.58 16.04
N GLU A 43 -8.10 -8.80 16.96
CA GLU A 43 -6.71 -9.06 16.59
C GLU A 43 -6.53 -10.57 16.39
N ASP A 44 -5.93 -10.96 15.28
CA ASP A 44 -5.55 -12.33 15.01
C ASP A 44 -4.33 -12.73 15.86
N PRO A 45 -4.39 -13.83 16.64
CA PRO A 45 -3.35 -14.17 17.61
C PRO A 45 -2.02 -14.61 16.99
N ILE A 46 -2.02 -15.00 15.71
CA ILE A 46 -0.81 -15.48 15.01
C ILE A 46 -0.15 -14.35 14.24
N THR A 47 -0.96 -13.62 13.46
CA THR A 47 -0.48 -12.57 12.55
C THR A 47 -0.50 -11.18 13.16
N HIS A 48 -1.08 -11.01 14.35
CA HIS A 48 -1.31 -9.74 15.03
C HIS A 48 -2.07 -8.71 14.18
N SER A 49 -2.84 -9.20 13.21
CA SER A 49 -3.56 -8.37 12.26
C SER A 49 -4.97 -8.08 12.73
N ILE A 50 -5.44 -6.87 12.48
CA ILE A 50 -6.81 -6.44 12.75
C ILE A 50 -7.71 -7.05 11.68
N GLN A 51 -8.67 -7.88 12.10
CA GLN A 51 -9.62 -8.55 11.23
C GLN A 51 -11.06 -8.19 11.61
N PHE A 52 -11.91 -8.04 10.60
CA PHE A 52 -13.35 -7.98 10.81
C PHE A 52 -13.88 -9.39 11.14
N ARG A 53 -14.74 -9.49 12.15
CA ARG A 53 -15.34 -10.78 12.56
C ARG A 53 -16.42 -11.24 11.58
N HIS A 54 -17.15 -10.31 10.99
CA HIS A 54 -18.29 -10.61 10.11
C HIS A 54 -18.29 -9.77 8.83
N PRO A 55 -18.52 -10.39 7.66
CA PRO A 55 -18.65 -9.67 6.39
C PRO A 55 -19.77 -8.63 6.38
N THR A 56 -20.84 -8.84 7.15
CA THR A 56 -21.98 -7.92 7.27
C THR A 56 -21.57 -6.55 7.81
N PHE A 57 -20.60 -6.50 8.74
CA PHE A 57 -20.08 -5.24 9.26
C PHE A 57 -19.26 -4.50 8.20
N VAL A 58 -18.45 -5.22 7.41
CA VAL A 58 -17.72 -4.62 6.27
C VAL A 58 -18.71 -4.06 5.24
N GLU A 59 -19.78 -4.80 4.94
CA GLU A 59 -20.82 -4.35 4.02
C GLU A 59 -21.55 -3.10 4.55
N TYR A 60 -21.87 -3.07 5.85
CA TYR A 60 -22.39 -1.87 6.51
C TYR A 60 -21.46 -0.67 6.36
N LEU A 61 -20.16 -0.83 6.64
CA LEU A 61 -19.17 0.25 6.48
C LEU A 61 -19.05 0.73 5.03
N ARG A 62 -19.18 -0.18 4.05
CA ARG A 62 -19.22 0.19 2.61
C ARG A 62 -20.46 1.02 2.29
N ARG A 63 -21.63 0.69 2.85
CA ARG A 63 -22.84 1.53 2.71
C ARG A 63 -22.62 2.92 3.29
N CYS A 64 -21.90 3.03 4.41
CA CYS A 64 -21.50 4.32 5.00
C CYS A 64 -20.56 5.16 4.11
N CYS A 65 -19.94 4.59 3.07
CA CYS A 65 -19.13 5.33 2.10
C CYS A 65 -19.94 5.96 0.97
N ILE A 66 -21.09 5.39 0.63
CA ILE A 66 -21.87 5.76 -0.56
C ILE A 66 -22.96 6.78 -0.22
N ILE A 67 -23.52 6.70 0.99
CA ILE A 67 -24.63 7.58 1.39
C ILE A 67 -24.13 9.03 1.48
N PRO A 68 -24.69 9.97 0.68
CA PRO A 68 -24.31 11.37 0.74
C PRO A 68 -24.64 11.94 2.12
N ALA A 69 -23.74 12.77 2.66
CA ALA A 69 -23.91 13.41 3.97
C ALA A 69 -25.23 14.18 4.11
N THR A 70 -25.83 14.62 3.00
CA THR A 70 -27.10 15.35 2.93
C THR A 70 -28.32 14.50 3.25
N TYR A 71 -28.27 13.17 3.11
CA TYR A 71 -29.35 12.23 3.43
C TYR A 71 -29.17 11.54 4.78
N MET A 72 -28.19 11.98 5.58
CA MET A 72 -27.86 11.33 6.85
C MET A 72 -28.65 11.95 7.99
N SER A 73 -29.40 11.12 8.71
CA SER A 73 -29.81 11.46 10.08
C SER A 73 -28.56 11.68 10.94
N SER A 74 -28.66 12.52 11.96
CA SER A 74 -27.56 12.87 12.89
C SER A 74 -26.86 11.68 13.57
N SER A 75 -27.39 10.47 13.41
CA SER A 75 -26.93 9.21 14.01
C SER A 75 -26.09 8.30 13.11
N ARG A 76 -25.93 8.61 11.80
CA ARG A 76 -25.21 7.72 10.88
C ARG A 76 -23.75 8.14 10.69
N ILE A 77 -22.84 7.15 10.64
CA ILE A 77 -21.41 7.36 10.38
C ILE A 77 -21.20 7.53 8.87
N HIS A 78 -20.49 8.58 8.46
CA HIS A 78 -20.04 8.78 7.07
C HIS A 78 -18.56 8.44 6.97
N ILE A 79 -18.17 7.64 5.98
CA ILE A 79 -16.77 7.27 5.76
C ILE A 79 -16.35 7.77 4.39
N ASN A 80 -15.54 8.83 4.38
CA ASN A 80 -14.86 9.27 3.17
C ASN A 80 -13.73 8.29 2.83
N ILE A 81 -14.04 7.29 1.99
CA ILE A 81 -13.10 6.24 1.61
C ILE A 81 -11.95 6.77 0.76
N SER A 82 -12.19 7.75 -0.11
CA SER A 82 -11.15 8.37 -0.93
C SER A 82 -10.12 9.09 -0.05
N HIS A 83 -10.57 9.77 1.01
CA HIS A 83 -9.67 10.38 1.99
C HIS A 83 -8.84 9.32 2.74
N ALA A 84 -9.44 8.18 3.09
CA ALA A 84 -8.70 7.07 3.69
C ALA A 84 -7.63 6.50 2.74
N HIS A 85 -7.93 6.40 1.44
CA HIS A 85 -6.93 6.06 0.43
C HIS A 85 -5.83 7.13 0.31
N SER A 86 -6.14 8.42 0.40
CA SER A 86 -5.15 9.50 0.44
C SER A 86 -4.20 9.37 1.65
N GLN A 87 -4.76 9.09 2.84
CA GLN A 87 -3.99 8.86 4.06
C GLN A 87 -3.07 7.65 3.92
N ALA A 88 -3.59 6.53 3.41
CA ALA A 88 -2.82 5.33 3.17
C ALA A 88 -1.75 5.52 2.08
N ALA A 89 -2.04 6.25 1.00
CA ALA A 89 -1.07 6.59 -0.05
C ALA A 89 0.09 7.40 0.54
N SER A 90 -0.22 8.47 1.30
CA SER A 90 0.80 9.28 1.95
C SER A 90 1.63 8.46 2.93
N TRP A 91 1.00 7.62 3.74
CA TRP A 91 1.71 6.74 4.66
C TRP A 91 2.63 5.79 3.91
N CYS A 92 2.16 5.11 2.86
CA CYS A 92 2.99 4.22 2.05
C CYS A 92 4.21 4.94 1.45
N LEU A 93 4.01 6.10 0.83
CA LEU A 93 5.10 6.88 0.25
C LEU A 93 6.10 7.36 1.32
N HIS A 94 5.62 7.74 2.50
CA HIS A 94 6.49 8.07 3.63
C HIS A 94 7.31 6.86 4.10
N ARG A 95 6.70 5.67 4.20
CA ARG A 95 7.40 4.44 4.55
C ARG A 95 8.49 4.10 3.54
N LEU A 96 8.22 4.26 2.25
CA LEU A 96 9.21 4.04 1.18
C LEU A 96 10.39 5.02 1.26
N LYS A 97 10.16 6.26 1.69
CA LYS A 97 11.20 7.29 1.86
C LYS A 97 11.98 7.20 3.18
N SER A 98 11.59 6.34 4.10
CA SER A 98 12.26 6.21 5.40
C SER A 98 13.74 5.85 5.21
N SER A 99 14.65 6.64 5.80
CA SER A 99 16.09 6.37 5.72
C SER A 99 16.50 5.10 6.49
N LYS A 100 15.70 4.67 7.46
CA LYS A 100 15.98 3.51 8.31
C LYS A 100 15.41 2.22 7.71
N GLU A 101 14.14 2.26 7.32
CA GLU A 101 13.34 1.08 6.99
C GLU A 101 12.70 1.15 5.59
N GLY A 102 13.10 2.14 4.78
CA GLY A 102 12.56 2.37 3.44
C GLY A 102 13.41 1.75 2.33
N LEU A 103 13.24 2.30 1.14
CA LEU A 103 13.93 1.88 -0.08
C LEU A 103 15.44 2.09 0.03
N LYS A 104 16.20 1.06 -0.34
CA LYS A 104 17.66 1.11 -0.44
C LYS A 104 18.12 0.13 -1.52
N PHE A 105 19.26 0.43 -2.14
CA PHE A 105 19.91 -0.48 -3.06
C PHE A 105 20.29 -1.78 -2.35
N ASN A 106 20.08 -2.91 -3.03
CA ASN A 106 20.46 -4.24 -2.56
C ASN A 106 19.92 -4.54 -1.16
N ILE A 107 18.62 -4.33 -0.94
CA ILE A 107 18.00 -4.36 0.41
C ILE A 107 18.16 -5.72 1.09
N CYS A 108 18.09 -6.81 0.31
CA CYS A 108 18.28 -8.18 0.80
C CYS A 108 19.73 -8.66 0.75
N ARG A 109 20.68 -7.77 0.42
CA ARG A 109 22.12 -8.05 0.41
C ARG A 109 22.47 -9.28 -0.45
N ILE A 110 21.90 -9.34 -1.64
CA ILE A 110 22.25 -10.36 -2.64
C ILE A 110 23.66 -10.09 -3.16
N GLU A 111 24.45 -11.14 -3.31
CA GLU A 111 25.87 -11.04 -3.68
C GLU A 111 26.05 -10.78 -5.19
N SER A 112 25.14 -11.31 -6.00
CA SER A 112 25.21 -11.25 -7.45
C SER A 112 23.82 -11.08 -8.05
N SER A 113 23.68 -10.11 -8.96
CA SER A 113 22.47 -9.90 -9.76
C SER A 113 22.42 -10.77 -11.02
N PHE A 114 23.40 -11.66 -11.23
CA PHE A 114 23.43 -12.58 -12.39
C PHE A 114 22.55 -13.82 -12.18
N TYR A 115 22.18 -14.13 -10.95
CA TYR A 115 21.31 -15.26 -10.63
C TYR A 115 19.84 -14.84 -10.66
N LEU A 116 18.98 -15.73 -11.16
CA LEU A 116 17.54 -15.58 -10.99
C LEU A 116 17.20 -15.67 -9.50
N ASN A 117 16.16 -14.97 -9.06
CA ASN A 117 15.70 -15.02 -7.66
C ASN A 117 15.50 -16.45 -7.14
N ARG A 118 14.96 -17.36 -7.99
CA ARG A 118 14.76 -18.78 -7.66
C ARG A 118 16.04 -19.59 -7.44
N GLN A 119 17.19 -19.06 -7.86
CA GLN A 119 18.51 -19.70 -7.71
C GLN A 119 19.23 -19.25 -6.43
N ILE A 120 18.64 -18.33 -5.66
CA ILE A 120 19.20 -17.84 -4.40
C ILE A 120 18.60 -18.68 -3.25
N PRO A 121 19.37 -19.60 -2.62
CA PRO A 121 18.81 -20.61 -1.72
C PRO A 121 18.13 -20.04 -0.46
N ASP A 122 18.60 -18.90 0.05
CA ASP A 122 18.13 -18.28 1.30
C ASP A 122 17.31 -16.99 1.06
N LEU A 123 16.81 -16.78 -0.16
CA LEU A 123 16.11 -15.55 -0.55
C LEU A 123 14.90 -15.25 0.34
N GLU A 124 14.08 -16.26 0.63
CA GLU A 124 12.88 -16.08 1.45
C GLU A 124 13.22 -15.61 2.87
N ALA A 125 14.27 -16.19 3.48
CA ALA A 125 14.76 -15.80 4.80
C ALA A 125 15.31 -14.36 4.79
N ARG A 126 16.02 -13.97 3.72
CA ARG A 126 16.50 -12.60 3.53
C ARG A 126 15.35 -11.61 3.37
N VAL A 127 14.35 -11.94 2.56
CA VAL A 127 13.16 -11.11 2.38
C VAL A 127 12.45 -10.90 3.72
N ALA A 128 12.24 -11.96 4.50
CA ALA A 128 11.64 -11.86 5.82
C ALA A 128 12.45 -11.02 6.81
N SER A 129 13.79 -11.03 6.69
CA SER A 129 14.70 -10.32 7.60
C SER A 129 14.88 -8.85 7.24
N PHE A 130 14.90 -8.50 5.95
CA PHE A 130 15.26 -7.17 5.47
C PHE A 130 14.08 -6.34 4.97
N ILE A 131 12.99 -6.98 4.54
CA ILE A 131 11.80 -6.30 4.04
C ILE A 131 10.70 -6.43 5.09
N SER A 132 10.56 -5.41 5.93
CA SER A 132 9.50 -5.36 6.94
C SER A 132 8.11 -5.48 6.31
N ARG A 133 7.14 -6.00 7.08
CA ARG A 133 5.73 -6.08 6.64
C ARG A 133 5.18 -4.74 6.15
N ARG A 134 5.51 -3.63 6.85
CA ARG A 134 5.12 -2.27 6.46
C ARG A 134 5.71 -1.86 5.12
N LEU A 135 7.00 -2.14 4.92
CA LEU A 135 7.67 -1.83 3.65
C LEU A 135 7.10 -2.65 2.51
N ARG A 136 6.84 -3.95 2.73
CA ARG A 136 6.19 -4.83 1.76
C ARG A 136 4.80 -4.31 1.39
N TYR A 137 3.98 -3.99 2.39
CA TYR A 137 2.64 -3.42 2.18
C TYR A 137 2.74 -2.13 1.34
N ALA A 138 3.59 -1.19 1.76
CA ALA A 138 3.76 0.07 1.06
C ALA A 138 4.18 -0.15 -0.40
N SER A 139 5.17 -1.00 -0.64
CA SER A 139 5.67 -1.33 -1.98
C SER A 139 4.61 -1.95 -2.89
N LEU A 140 3.72 -2.80 -2.36
CA LEU A 140 2.69 -3.49 -3.13
C LEU A 140 1.44 -2.64 -3.39
N HIS A 141 1.11 -1.72 -2.48
CA HIS A 141 -0.23 -1.12 -2.43
C HIS A 141 -0.28 0.38 -2.69
N TRP A 142 0.85 1.10 -2.59
CA TRP A 142 0.86 2.55 -2.83
C TRP A 142 0.21 2.95 -4.18
N PRO A 143 0.41 2.24 -5.31
CA PRO A 143 -0.18 2.70 -6.58
C PRO A 143 -1.71 2.59 -6.55
N PHE A 144 -2.26 1.57 -5.90
CA PHE A 144 -3.71 1.40 -5.79
C PHE A 144 -4.33 2.44 -4.85
N HIS A 145 -3.67 2.75 -3.73
CA HIS A 145 -4.10 3.87 -2.88
C HIS A 145 -4.08 5.19 -3.64
N VAL A 146 -3.03 5.46 -4.43
CA VAL A 146 -2.98 6.63 -5.30
C VAL A 146 -4.12 6.60 -6.33
N SER A 147 -4.46 5.45 -6.91
CA SER A 147 -5.58 5.37 -7.88
C SER A 147 -6.94 5.71 -7.29
N ALA A 148 -7.14 5.48 -5.98
CA ALA A 148 -8.42 5.65 -5.28
C ALA A 148 -8.46 6.87 -4.34
N MET A 149 -7.39 7.67 -4.29
CA MET A 149 -7.31 8.86 -3.42
C MET A 149 -8.28 9.98 -3.83
N ASP A 150 -8.42 11.00 -3.00
CA ASP A 150 -9.13 12.23 -3.38
C ASP A 150 -8.33 13.08 -4.40
N ASP A 151 -9.02 13.83 -5.26
CA ASP A 151 -8.35 14.74 -6.21
C ASP A 151 -7.76 15.98 -5.54
N GLY A 152 -8.20 16.29 -4.31
CA GLY A 152 -7.67 17.34 -3.45
C GLY A 152 -6.33 17.00 -2.80
N SER A 153 -5.67 15.92 -3.22
CA SER A 153 -4.41 15.46 -2.64
C SER A 153 -3.37 16.60 -2.61
N GLY A 154 -2.89 16.93 -1.41
CA GLY A 154 -2.03 18.10 -1.21
C GLY A 154 -0.66 17.98 -1.90
N HIS A 155 -0.02 19.14 -2.13
CA HIS A 155 1.30 19.26 -2.77
C HIS A 155 2.37 18.32 -2.18
N LYS A 156 2.31 18.05 -0.86
CA LYS A 156 3.21 17.09 -0.20
C LYS A 156 3.12 15.68 -0.79
N LEU A 157 1.91 15.16 -1.01
CA LEU A 157 1.71 13.82 -1.57
C LEU A 157 2.27 13.73 -3.00
N GLN A 158 1.98 14.74 -3.82
CA GLN A 158 2.48 14.82 -5.19
C GLN A 158 4.02 14.86 -5.24
N SER A 159 4.65 15.62 -4.34
CA SER A 159 6.12 15.66 -4.19
C SER A 159 6.70 14.31 -3.75
N GLU A 160 6.08 13.64 -2.78
CA GLU A 160 6.49 12.30 -2.35
C GLU A 160 6.35 11.27 -3.46
N LEU A 161 5.26 11.31 -4.22
CA LEU A 161 5.05 10.44 -5.36
C LEU A 161 6.12 10.67 -6.44
N ALA A 162 6.34 11.92 -6.83
CA ALA A 162 7.35 12.31 -7.81
C ALA A 162 8.77 11.85 -7.41
N HIS A 163 9.06 11.82 -6.11
CA HIS A 163 10.32 11.32 -5.57
C HIS A 163 10.46 9.80 -5.70
N ILE A 164 9.42 9.03 -5.35
CA ILE A 164 9.44 7.56 -5.44
C ILE A 164 9.57 7.06 -6.88
N VAL A 165 8.95 7.74 -7.84
CA VAL A 165 9.02 7.34 -9.26
C VAL A 165 10.26 7.88 -9.98
N LYS A 166 11.19 8.54 -9.27
CA LYS A 166 12.45 9.04 -9.82
C LYS A 166 13.57 8.02 -9.56
N SER A 167 14.51 7.92 -10.50
CA SER A 167 15.77 7.19 -10.26
C SER A 167 16.60 7.88 -9.15
N PRO A 168 17.25 7.13 -8.23
CA PRO A 168 17.33 5.67 -8.20
C PRO A 168 16.21 4.98 -7.39
N PHE A 169 15.36 5.73 -6.69
CA PHE A 169 14.30 5.18 -5.83
C PHE A 169 13.35 4.22 -6.56
N ALA A 170 13.01 4.54 -7.81
CA ALA A 170 12.20 3.64 -8.63
C ALA A 170 12.85 2.25 -8.80
N LEU A 171 14.18 2.19 -8.97
CA LEU A 171 14.90 0.92 -9.13
C LEU A 171 14.92 0.13 -7.82
N TYR A 172 15.14 0.81 -6.68
CA TYR A 172 15.10 0.17 -5.36
C TYR A 172 13.71 -0.39 -5.03
N TRP A 173 12.66 0.32 -5.45
CA TRP A 173 11.30 -0.18 -5.33
C TRP A 173 11.06 -1.42 -6.20
N MET A 174 11.53 -1.41 -7.46
CA MET A 174 11.45 -2.57 -8.34
C MET A 174 12.20 -3.79 -7.81
N GLU A 175 13.31 -3.57 -7.10
CA GLU A 175 14.06 -4.62 -6.42
C GLU A 175 13.19 -5.36 -5.40
N ILE A 176 12.48 -4.62 -4.53
CA ILE A 176 11.52 -5.19 -3.58
C ILE A 176 10.42 -5.95 -4.31
N LEU A 177 9.83 -5.36 -5.36
CA LEU A 177 8.78 -6.02 -6.14
C LEU A 177 9.25 -7.33 -6.76
N SER A 178 10.48 -7.38 -7.26
CA SER A 178 11.08 -8.60 -7.82
C SER A 178 11.19 -9.69 -6.76
N MET A 179 11.72 -9.35 -5.58
CA MET A 179 11.94 -10.32 -4.50
C MET A 179 10.65 -10.79 -3.83
N THR A 180 9.61 -9.96 -3.78
CA THR A 180 8.33 -10.30 -3.14
C THR A 180 7.26 -10.77 -4.13
N GLY A 181 7.60 -11.02 -5.41
CA GLY A 181 6.64 -11.41 -6.45
C GLY A 181 5.59 -10.33 -6.79
N GLY A 182 5.87 -9.07 -6.46
CA GLY A 182 4.96 -7.93 -6.59
C GLY A 182 4.88 -7.29 -7.97
N VAL A 183 5.68 -7.73 -8.95
CA VAL A 183 5.82 -7.09 -10.27
C VAL A 183 4.48 -6.92 -10.99
N MET A 184 3.69 -7.99 -11.11
CA MET A 184 2.38 -7.94 -11.79
C MET A 184 1.39 -7.01 -11.08
N ARG A 185 1.42 -7.00 -9.74
CA ARG A 185 0.59 -6.11 -8.92
C ARG A 185 0.98 -4.65 -9.15
N ALA A 186 2.27 -4.35 -9.20
CA ALA A 186 2.77 -3.00 -9.48
C ALA A 186 2.41 -2.52 -10.89
N ILE A 187 2.49 -3.38 -11.92
CA ILE A 187 2.07 -3.04 -13.29
C ILE A 187 0.60 -2.61 -13.32
N SER A 188 -0.27 -3.40 -12.69
CA SER A 188 -1.71 -3.10 -12.60
C SER A 188 -1.98 -1.82 -11.81
N GLY A 189 -1.31 -1.64 -10.67
CA GLY A 189 -1.46 -0.47 -9.83
C GLY A 189 -0.97 0.81 -10.49
N LEU A 190 0.19 0.78 -11.16
CA LEU A 190 0.71 1.91 -11.93
C LEU A 190 -0.22 2.29 -13.08
N ARG A 191 -0.80 1.29 -13.77
CA ARG A 191 -1.78 1.53 -14.83
C ARG A 191 -3.00 2.28 -14.28
N ALA A 192 -3.53 1.86 -13.14
CA ALA A 192 -4.68 2.50 -12.50
C ALA A 192 -4.35 3.93 -12.04
N ALA A 193 -3.22 4.10 -11.33
CA ALA A 193 -2.81 5.40 -10.82
C ALA A 193 -2.49 6.41 -11.93
N ALA A 194 -1.89 5.98 -13.03
CA ALA A 194 -1.54 6.87 -14.14
C ALA A 194 -2.77 7.44 -14.91
N GLN A 195 -3.99 6.94 -14.67
CA GLN A 195 -5.21 7.52 -15.23
C GLN A 195 -5.65 8.82 -14.55
N ARG A 196 -5.11 9.12 -13.36
CA ARG A 196 -5.54 10.28 -12.58
C ARG A 196 -5.01 11.59 -13.15
N GLN A 197 -5.91 12.49 -13.53
CA GLN A 197 -5.52 13.80 -14.04
C GLN A 197 -4.98 14.73 -12.94
N SER A 198 -5.33 14.48 -11.68
CA SER A 198 -4.78 15.18 -10.51
C SER A 198 -3.29 14.93 -10.27
N ILE A 199 -2.68 13.92 -10.93
CA ILE A 199 -1.23 13.67 -10.87
C ILE A 199 -0.52 14.47 -11.96
N GLU A 200 0.57 15.14 -11.56
CA GLU A 200 1.43 15.91 -12.48
C GLU A 200 1.82 15.08 -13.72
N LYS A 201 1.69 15.69 -14.91
CA LYS A 201 1.98 15.02 -16.19
C LYS A 201 3.34 14.34 -16.21
N LYS A 202 4.38 15.01 -15.70
CA LYS A 202 5.75 14.46 -15.62
C LYS A 202 5.82 13.19 -14.78
N THR A 203 5.15 13.20 -13.63
CA THR A 203 5.06 12.04 -12.71
C THR A 203 4.32 10.89 -13.39
N ARG A 204 3.20 11.16 -14.07
CA ARG A 204 2.48 10.14 -14.86
C ARG A 204 3.32 9.53 -15.98
N THR A 205 4.11 10.34 -16.68
CA THR A 205 5.04 9.82 -17.70
C THR A 205 6.02 8.82 -17.09
N ARG A 206 6.68 9.18 -15.98
CA ARG A 206 7.60 8.24 -15.29
C ARG A 206 6.90 6.97 -14.83
N MET A 207 5.69 7.06 -14.28
CA MET A 207 4.90 5.88 -13.88
C MET A 207 4.63 4.96 -15.06
N ASN A 208 4.31 5.51 -16.23
CA ASN A 208 4.12 4.73 -17.45
C ASN A 208 5.42 4.11 -17.97
N ASP A 209 6.54 4.80 -17.86
CA ASP A 209 7.84 4.26 -18.26
C ASP A 209 8.29 3.13 -17.33
N ILE A 210 8.12 3.28 -16.02
CA ILE A 210 8.36 2.20 -15.04
C ILE A 210 7.47 0.99 -15.34
N LYS A 211 6.18 1.22 -15.62
CA LYS A 211 5.26 0.15 -15.99
C LYS A 211 5.73 -0.61 -17.23
N ARG A 212 6.16 0.10 -18.29
CA ARG A 212 6.71 -0.50 -19.51
C ARG A 212 7.97 -1.31 -19.22
N PHE A 213 8.87 -0.77 -18.41
CA PHE A 213 10.08 -1.46 -17.96
C PHE A 213 9.71 -2.77 -17.23
N LEU A 214 8.84 -2.70 -16.23
CA LEU A 214 8.40 -3.89 -15.49
C LEU A 214 7.74 -4.94 -16.39
N MET A 215 6.99 -4.52 -17.41
CA MET A 215 6.40 -5.44 -18.38
C MET A 215 7.46 -6.11 -19.26
N ALA A 216 8.47 -5.37 -19.72
CA ALA A 216 9.54 -5.89 -20.57
C ALA A 216 10.46 -6.88 -19.83
N PHE A 217 10.64 -6.71 -18.52
CA PHE A 217 11.52 -7.53 -17.69
C PHE A 217 10.77 -8.49 -16.75
N SER A 218 9.44 -8.59 -16.85
CA SER A 218 8.68 -9.65 -16.18
C SER A 218 8.88 -10.95 -16.96
N PRO A 219 9.18 -12.09 -16.32
CA PRO A 219 9.14 -13.36 -17.02
C PRO A 219 7.74 -13.54 -17.59
N GLU A 220 7.62 -13.61 -18.92
CA GLU A 220 6.42 -14.13 -19.55
C GLU A 220 6.16 -15.51 -18.95
N LYS A 221 4.90 -15.79 -18.61
CA LYS A 221 4.50 -17.14 -18.24
C LYS A 221 5.01 -18.06 -19.35
N VAL A 222 6.02 -18.87 -19.07
CA VAL A 222 6.29 -20.06 -19.87
C VAL A 222 4.97 -20.83 -19.83
N ASN A 223 4.29 -20.85 -20.98
CA ASN A 223 3.08 -21.65 -21.17
C ASN A 223 3.43 -23.08 -20.75
N ALA A 224 2.89 -23.50 -19.61
CA ALA A 224 2.89 -24.91 -19.24
C ALA A 224 1.85 -25.59 -20.13
N THR A 225 2.27 -25.94 -21.34
CA THR A 225 1.66 -27.02 -22.12
C THR A 225 2.26 -28.32 -21.61
N TYR A 226 1.48 -29.04 -20.80
CA TYR A 226 1.50 -30.49 -20.68
C TYR A 226 0.06 -30.98 -20.80
#